data_AF-A0A2H6APG1-F1
#
_entry.id   AF-A0A2H6APG1-F1
#
_cell.length_a   1.000
_cell.length_b   1.000
_cell.length_c   1.000
_cell.angle_alpha   90.00
_cell.angle_beta   90.00
_cell.angle_gamma   90.00
#
_symmetry.space_group_name_H-M   'P 1'
#
loop_
_entity.id
_entity.type
_entity.pdbx_description
1 polymer ?
#
loop_
_entity_poly.entity_id
_entity_poly.type
_entity_poly.pdbx_seq_one_letter_code
_entity_poly.pdbx_strand_id
1 'polypeptide(L)'
;MAKNFEWLKQLIEVDKVDPDEVIKGDARLIAKYCGVDTLIKILQHLTSMQLYISEQQIKNAYRYYVQKHYDGTNIKELAVQLGVSEMFIREIVRELLEEDKR
;
A
#
# COMPACT_ATOMS: atom_id res chain seq x y z
N MET A 1 -9.22 3.36 26.26
CA MET A 1 -7.94 2.65 26.52
C MET A 1 -7.50 2.00 25.22
N ALA A 2 -6.29 2.29 24.76
CA ALA A 2 -5.69 1.55 23.65
C ALA A 2 -5.51 0.09 24.08
N LYS A 3 -5.94 -0.85 23.24
CA LYS A 3 -5.76 -2.28 23.51
C LYS A 3 -4.27 -2.61 23.37
N ASN A 4 -3.72 -3.38 24.31
CA ASN A 4 -2.36 -3.90 24.21
C ASN A 4 -2.38 -5.25 23.47
N PHE A 5 -1.64 -5.33 22.37
CA PHE A 5 -1.55 -6.50 21.51
C PHE A 5 -0.14 -7.12 21.48
N GLU A 6 0.78 -6.69 22.36
CA GLU A 6 2.16 -7.19 22.39
C GLU A 6 2.24 -8.70 22.65
N TRP A 7 1.24 -9.25 23.34
CA TRP A 7 1.11 -10.69 23.58
C TRP A 7 1.02 -11.52 22.27
N LEU A 8 0.56 -10.94 21.15
CA LEU A 8 0.56 -11.62 19.85
C LEU A 8 1.98 -11.89 19.35
N LYS A 9 2.90 -10.98 19.64
CA LYS A 9 4.31 -11.14 19.27
C LYS A 9 4.94 -12.28 20.06
N GLN A 10 4.71 -12.33 21.36
CA GLN A 10 5.12 -13.45 22.21
C GLN A 10 4.61 -14.79 21.66
N LEU A 11 3.31 -14.88 21.37
CA LEU A 11 2.67 -16.11 20.90
C LEU A 11 3.27 -16.62 19.57
N ILE A 12 3.50 -15.74 18.62
CA ILE A 12 3.95 -16.12 17.28
C ILE A 12 5.47 -16.30 17.23
N GLU A 13 6.23 -15.37 17.79
CA GLU A 13 7.68 -15.34 17.62
C GLU A 13 8.42 -16.15 18.68
N VAL A 14 7.92 -16.18 19.92
CA VAL A 14 8.58 -16.89 21.03
C VAL A 14 8.00 -18.27 21.21
N ASP A 15 6.67 -18.37 21.28
CA ASP A 15 5.98 -19.66 21.47
C ASP A 15 5.84 -20.45 20.16
N LYS A 16 6.31 -19.87 19.03
CA LYS A 16 6.40 -20.48 17.70
C LYS A 16 5.06 -21.01 17.17
N VAL A 17 3.96 -20.38 17.55
CA VAL A 17 2.64 -20.71 17.01
C VAL A 17 2.55 -20.21 15.57
N ASP A 18 2.04 -21.06 14.68
CA ASP A 18 1.80 -20.69 13.29
C ASP A 18 0.71 -19.58 13.23
N PRO A 19 1.02 -18.39 12.67
CA PRO A 19 0.04 -17.33 12.49
C PRO A 19 -1.24 -17.77 11.78
N ASP A 20 -1.17 -18.75 10.89
CA ASP A 20 -2.32 -19.23 10.12
C ASP A 20 -3.35 -19.99 11.00
N GLU A 21 -2.95 -20.46 12.18
CA GLU A 21 -3.83 -21.15 13.15
C GLU A 21 -4.63 -20.16 14.01
N VAL A 22 -4.02 -19.02 14.35
CA VAL A 22 -4.56 -18.05 15.34
C VAL A 22 -5.10 -16.77 14.73
N ILE A 23 -4.66 -16.42 13.51
CA ILE A 23 -5.09 -15.21 12.80
C ILE A 23 -5.76 -15.61 11.48
N LYS A 24 -6.91 -15.00 11.19
CA LYS A 24 -7.71 -15.30 9.99
C LYS A 24 -7.95 -14.04 9.15
N GLY A 25 -8.31 -14.23 7.88
CA GLY A 25 -8.68 -13.16 6.96
C GLY A 25 -7.55 -12.17 6.68
N ASP A 26 -7.89 -10.88 6.59
CA ASP A 26 -6.95 -9.81 6.21
C ASP A 26 -5.81 -9.66 7.23
N ALA A 27 -6.09 -9.86 8.52
CA ALA A 27 -5.07 -9.84 9.57
C ALA A 27 -3.96 -10.87 9.34
N ARG A 28 -4.31 -12.03 8.77
CA ARG A 28 -3.34 -13.10 8.42
C ARG A 28 -2.45 -12.66 7.27
N LEU A 29 -3.03 -12.02 6.25
CA LEU A 29 -2.28 -11.48 5.12
C LEU A 29 -1.29 -10.41 5.58
N ILE A 30 -1.71 -9.52 6.49
CA ILE A 30 -0.85 -8.50 7.08
C ILE A 30 0.29 -9.14 7.88
N ALA A 31 0.00 -10.10 8.77
CA ALA A 31 1.04 -10.78 9.54
C ALA A 31 2.06 -11.48 8.63
N LYS A 32 1.59 -12.16 7.58
CA LYS A 32 2.41 -12.92 6.65
C LYS A 32 3.30 -12.05 5.75
N TYR A 33 2.75 -10.97 5.19
CA TYR A 33 3.48 -10.14 4.21
C TYR A 33 4.14 -8.90 4.82
N CYS A 34 3.67 -8.43 5.97
CA CYS A 34 4.14 -7.20 6.62
C CYS A 34 4.70 -7.43 8.03
N GLY A 35 4.60 -8.64 8.57
CA GLY A 35 5.07 -8.99 9.91
C GLY A 35 4.07 -8.68 11.02
N VAL A 36 4.26 -9.35 12.17
CA VAL A 36 3.40 -9.22 13.35
C VAL A 36 3.45 -7.82 13.97
N ASP A 37 4.61 -7.15 13.95
CA ASP A 37 4.75 -5.78 14.43
C ASP A 37 3.82 -4.80 13.68
N THR A 38 3.68 -4.97 12.36
CA THR A 38 2.77 -4.14 11.55
C THR A 38 1.32 -4.44 11.88
N LEU A 39 0.98 -5.73 12.05
CA LEU A 39 -0.36 -6.12 12.48
C LEU A 39 -0.72 -5.49 13.83
N ILE A 40 0.18 -5.53 14.82
CA ILE A 40 -0.03 -4.95 16.14
C ILE A 40 -0.35 -3.46 16.04
N LYS A 41 0.42 -2.69 15.25
CA LYS A 41 0.15 -1.26 15.03
C LYS A 41 -1.21 -1.03 14.38
N ILE A 42 -1.57 -1.83 13.37
CA ILE A 42 -2.88 -1.74 12.72
C ILE A 42 -4.00 -2.03 13.72
N LEU A 43 -3.88 -3.08 14.53
CA LEU A 43 -4.87 -3.39 15.56
C LEU A 43 -4.96 -2.27 16.61
N GLN A 44 -3.84 -1.69 17.04
CA GLN A 44 -3.86 -0.61 18.05
C GLN A 44 -4.62 0.63 17.57
N HIS A 45 -4.52 0.98 16.29
CA HIS A 45 -5.07 2.23 15.76
C HIS A 45 -6.37 2.07 14.96
N LEU A 46 -6.59 0.91 14.34
CA LEU A 46 -7.63 0.67 13.33
C LEU A 46 -8.52 -0.53 13.68
N THR A 47 -8.46 -1.06 14.92
CA THR A 47 -9.38 -2.12 15.35
C THR A 47 -10.84 -1.71 15.11
N SER A 48 -11.63 -2.64 14.58
CA SER A 48 -13.05 -2.46 14.23
C SER A 48 -13.32 -1.63 12.96
N MET A 49 -12.28 -1.20 12.24
CA MET A 49 -12.43 -0.66 10.89
C MET A 49 -12.21 -1.75 9.85
N GLN A 50 -13.04 -1.75 8.80
CA GLN A 50 -12.77 -2.55 7.61
C GLN A 50 -11.72 -1.81 6.76
N LEU A 51 -10.57 -2.42 6.54
CA LEU A 51 -9.53 -1.86 5.67
C LEU A 51 -9.83 -2.25 4.22
N TYR A 52 -10.32 -1.29 3.45
CA TYR A 52 -10.47 -1.42 2.01
C TYR A 52 -9.33 -0.72 1.30
N ILE A 53 -8.55 -1.47 0.51
CA ILE A 53 -7.46 -0.92 -0.30
C ILE A 53 -7.98 -0.73 -1.72
N SER A 54 -8.33 0.52 -2.06
CA SER A 54 -8.82 0.86 -3.40
C SER A 54 -7.67 1.03 -4.39
N GLU A 55 -7.81 0.49 -5.60
CA GLU A 55 -6.90 0.77 -6.73
C GLU A 55 -6.79 2.27 -7.04
N GLN A 56 -7.83 3.06 -6.74
CA GLN A 56 -7.83 4.50 -7.00
C GLN A 56 -6.73 5.22 -6.21
N GLN A 57 -6.43 4.77 -4.99
CA GLN A 57 -5.36 5.37 -4.19
C GLN A 57 -4.00 5.18 -4.85
N ILE A 58 -3.76 4.00 -5.44
CA ILE A 58 -2.55 3.70 -6.18
C ILE A 58 -2.49 4.49 -7.50
N LYS A 59 -3.61 4.62 -8.22
CA LYS A 59 -3.68 5.48 -9.42
C LYS A 59 -3.33 6.93 -9.11
N ASN A 60 -3.84 7.47 -8.01
CA ASN A 60 -3.51 8.82 -7.56
C ASN A 60 -2.03 8.95 -7.21
N ALA A 61 -1.42 7.92 -6.60
CA ALA A 61 0.01 7.90 -6.31
C ALA A 61 0.86 7.88 -7.61
N TYR A 62 0.49 7.08 -8.62
CA TYR A 62 1.14 7.11 -9.93
C TYR A 62 1.08 8.51 -10.54
N ARG A 63 -0.11 9.11 -10.56
CA ARG A 63 -0.32 10.47 -11.08
C ARG A 63 0.59 11.50 -10.41
N TYR A 64 0.64 11.48 -9.08
CA TYR A 64 1.48 12.41 -8.31
C TYR A 64 2.98 12.18 -8.59
N TYR A 65 3.40 10.92 -8.71
CA TYR A 65 4.78 10.59 -9.04
C TYR A 65 5.15 11.09 -10.44
N VAL A 66 4.33 10.81 -11.45
CA VAL A 66 4.55 11.28 -12.82
C VAL A 66 4.58 12.81 -12.88
N GLN A 67 3.65 13.50 -12.21
CA GLN A 67 3.65 14.96 -12.15
C GLN A 67 4.97 15.54 -11.63
N LYS A 68 5.58 14.90 -10.63
CA LYS A 68 6.81 15.39 -9.99
C LYS A 68 8.08 15.04 -10.78
N HIS A 69 8.07 13.95 -11.54
CA HIS A 69 9.25 13.36 -12.15
C HIS A 69 9.26 13.42 -13.69
N TYR A 70 8.15 13.80 -14.33
CA TYR A 70 8.09 13.96 -15.77
C TYR A 70 8.90 15.19 -16.21
N ASP A 71 9.84 14.99 -17.13
CA ASP A 71 10.73 16.05 -17.65
C ASP A 71 10.40 16.50 -19.07
N GLY A 72 9.31 15.98 -19.65
CA GLY A 72 8.92 16.22 -21.04
C GLY A 72 9.34 15.12 -22.02
N THR A 73 10.25 14.23 -21.62
CA THR A 73 10.86 13.23 -22.53
C THR A 73 10.94 11.81 -21.96
N ASN A 74 10.91 11.66 -20.64
CA ASN A 74 11.19 10.41 -19.92
C ASN A 74 10.01 9.42 -19.77
N ILE A 75 9.04 9.39 -20.69
CA ILE A 75 7.84 8.52 -20.60
C ILE A 75 8.21 7.04 -20.45
N LYS A 76 9.16 6.57 -21.26
CA LYS A 76 9.58 5.16 -21.26
C LYS A 76 10.27 4.77 -19.96
N GLU A 77 11.08 5.66 -19.41
CA GLU A 77 11.80 5.45 -18.15
C GLU A 77 10.83 5.37 -16.98
N LEU A 78 9.85 6.29 -16.93
CA LEU A 78 8.78 6.26 -15.94
C LEU A 78 7.95 4.97 -16.03
N ALA A 79 7.61 4.52 -17.24
CA ALA A 79 6.85 3.29 -17.44
C ALA A 79 7.60 2.05 -16.89
N VAL A 80 8.90 1.93 -17.18
CA VAL A 80 9.75 0.85 -16.65
C VAL A 80 9.88 0.95 -15.14
N GLN A 81 10.14 2.13 -14.60
CA GLN A 81 10.33 2.33 -13.17
C GLN A 81 9.07 2.00 -12.37
N LEU A 82 7.90 2.37 -12.89
CA LEU A 82 6.61 2.19 -12.22
C LEU A 82 5.97 0.82 -12.52
N GLY A 83 6.53 0.03 -13.44
CA GLY A 83 6.01 -1.28 -13.81
C GLY A 83 4.66 -1.21 -14.55
N VAL A 84 4.46 -0.18 -15.36
CA VAL A 84 3.21 0.10 -16.09
C VAL A 84 3.47 0.30 -17.59
N SER A 85 2.42 0.36 -18.41
CA SER A 85 2.57 0.58 -19.85
C SER A 85 2.94 2.05 -20.16
N GLU A 86 3.64 2.28 -21.27
CA GLU A 86 3.88 3.65 -21.76
C GLU A 86 2.58 4.40 -22.05
N MET A 87 1.53 3.68 -22.48
CA MET A 87 0.22 4.27 -22.74
C MET A 87 -0.38 4.87 -21.46
N PHE A 88 -0.29 4.15 -20.34
CA PHE A 88 -0.79 4.63 -19.05
C PHE A 88 -0.07 5.91 -18.61
N ILE A 89 1.25 5.98 -18.79
CA ILE A 89 2.01 7.21 -18.49
C ILE A 89 1.59 8.37 -19.42
N ARG A 90 1.38 8.10 -20.72
CA ARG A 90 0.90 9.11 -21.68
C ARG A 90 -0.48 9.65 -21.31
N GLU A 91 -1.38 8.80 -20.83
CA GLU A 91 -2.70 9.22 -20.34
C GLU A 91 -2.59 10.17 -19.16
N ILE A 92 -1.78 9.82 -18.16
CA ILE A 92 -1.52 10.67 -16.99
C ILE A 92 -0.92 12.02 -17.41
N VAL A 93 0.09 12.02 -18.28
CA VAL A 93 0.73 13.25 -18.76
C VAL A 93 -0.28 14.13 -19.52
N ARG A 94 -1.13 13.53 -20.37
CA ARG A 94 -2.19 14.25 -21.08
C ARG A 94 -3.15 14.93 -20.11
N GLU A 95 -3.63 14.21 -19.09
CA GLU A 95 -4.53 14.75 -18.07
C GLU A 95 -3.90 15.93 -17.32
N LEU A 96 -2.64 15.80 -16.90
CA LEU A 96 -1.91 16.87 -16.21
C LEU A 96 -1.76 18.13 -17.09
N LEU A 97 -1.43 17.96 -18.37
CA LEU A 97 -1.28 19.09 -19.31
C LEU A 97 -2.61 19.74 -19.68
N GLU A 98 -3.73 19.01 -19.58
CA GLU A 98 -5.08 19.57 -19.77
C GLU A 98 -5.54 20.37 -18.54
N GLU A 99 -5.14 19.94 -17.33
CA GLU A 99 -5.42 20.65 -16.08
C GLU A 99 -4.63 21.94 -15.94
N ASP A 100 -3.34 21.95 -16.31
CA ASP A 100 -2.51 23.18 -16.26
C ASP A 100 -3.00 24.28 -17.21
N LYS A 101 -3.84 23.94 -18.19
CA LYS A 101 -4.46 24.89 -19.13
C LYS A 101 -5.76 25.51 -18.61
N ARG A 102 -6.33 25.00 -17.51
CA ARG A 102 -7.57 25.47 -16.89
C ARG A 102 -7.29 26.50 -15.80
#